data_AF-A0A813FWF2-F1
#
_entry.id   AF-A0A813FWF2-F1
#
_cell.length_a   1.000
_cell.length_b   1.000
_cell.length_c   1.000
_cell.angle_alpha   90.00
_cell.angle_beta   90.00
_cell.angle_gamma   90.00
#
_symmetry.space_group_name_H-M   'P 1'
#
loop_
_entity.id
_entity.type
_entity.pdbx_description
1 polymer ?
#
loop_
_entity_poly.entity_id
_entity_poly.type
_entity_poly.pdbx_seq_one_letter_code
_entity_poly.pdbx_strand_id
1 'polypeptide(L)'
;MSEIRQRKGEKTGQAPAGEDEAQSKQEVAAQITDMLEKLKPKPKIGLTNAAKQFKDELAKDPFNLQHIFDLGKAYGADQQWDKCANVMLRGFKRAGEMEHPEDRFEFLVVLCQASLNIRKYRQALTVMNDIKEPEELESKSGFESLRCQVYCFNGELAKGMKAFNNAICGEEFDKAVALWAGCSAALKKAGAWAVTKSTLEGLARTDQEKGRLEAVEKLADLKDAYLSVEEKPQASLNFYRMALIAGMVVLTVVFVYFLWLMEARSLESWKMRK
;
A
#
# COMPACT_ATOMS: atom_id res chain seq x y z
N MET A 1 37.81 -42.22 50.35
CA MET A 1 37.98 -42.82 49.01
C MET A 1 36.63 -43.38 48.60
N SER A 2 35.85 -42.62 47.85
CA SER A 2 34.45 -42.91 47.55
C SER A 2 34.29 -42.99 46.04
N GLU A 3 34.08 -44.21 45.53
CA GLU A 3 33.93 -44.49 44.10
C GLU A 3 32.59 -43.95 43.58
N ILE A 4 32.67 -42.99 42.66
CA ILE A 4 31.54 -42.44 41.93
C ILE A 4 31.31 -43.31 40.69
N ARG A 5 30.25 -44.15 40.74
CA ARG A 5 29.78 -44.93 39.58
C ARG A 5 29.08 -44.02 38.58
N GLN A 6 29.72 -43.81 37.42
CA GLN A 6 29.10 -43.19 36.25
C GLN A 6 28.05 -44.13 35.65
N ARG A 7 26.78 -43.72 35.67
CA ARG A 7 25.70 -44.36 34.91
C ARG A 7 25.81 -43.95 33.44
N LYS A 8 26.08 -44.94 32.60
CA LYS A 8 26.06 -44.89 31.14
C LYS A 8 24.60 -44.73 30.68
N GLY A 9 24.24 -43.55 30.20
CA GLY A 9 22.90 -43.24 29.72
C GLY A 9 22.57 -44.01 28.44
N GLU A 10 21.42 -44.69 28.46
CA GLU A 10 20.74 -45.26 27.30
C GLU A 10 20.47 -44.18 26.25
N LYS A 11 20.84 -44.48 25.00
CA LYS A 11 20.41 -43.71 23.82
C LYS A 11 18.96 -44.06 23.54
N THR A 12 18.04 -43.27 24.07
CA THR A 12 16.61 -43.34 23.72
C THR A 12 16.42 -42.91 22.27
N GLY A 13 15.70 -43.75 21.51
CA GLY A 13 15.51 -43.63 20.08
C GLY A 13 14.94 -42.28 19.63
N GLN A 14 15.56 -41.76 18.57
CA GLN A 14 15.13 -40.59 17.83
C GLN A 14 13.95 -41.01 16.93
N ALA A 15 12.72 -40.70 17.37
CA ALA A 15 11.52 -40.92 16.58
C ALA A 15 11.41 -39.87 15.45
N PRO A 16 10.96 -40.24 14.23
CA PRO A 16 10.77 -39.31 13.13
C PRO A 16 9.50 -38.48 13.37
N ALA A 17 9.62 -37.37 14.10
CA ALA A 17 8.50 -36.48 14.45
C ALA A 17 8.41 -35.23 13.54
N GLY A 18 9.06 -35.22 12.37
CA GLY A 18 9.26 -34.01 11.57
C GLY A 18 8.28 -33.78 10.41
N GLU A 19 7.65 -34.82 9.86
CA GLU A 19 6.92 -34.71 8.58
C GLU A 19 5.45 -34.29 8.77
N ASP A 20 4.78 -34.77 9.82
CA ASP A 20 3.36 -34.45 10.08
C ASP A 20 3.14 -32.98 10.51
N GLU A 21 4.09 -32.39 11.23
CA GLU A 21 3.96 -30.99 11.68
C GLU A 21 4.13 -29.99 10.53
N ALA A 22 4.93 -30.33 9.52
CA ALA A 22 5.15 -29.48 8.35
C ALA A 22 3.92 -29.45 7.42
N GLN A 23 3.31 -30.62 7.17
CA GLN A 23 2.09 -30.70 6.36
C GLN A 23 0.92 -29.95 7.00
N SER A 24 0.73 -30.08 8.31
CA SER A 24 -0.34 -29.38 9.03
C SER A 24 -0.22 -27.85 8.95
N LYS A 25 0.99 -27.30 9.10
CA LYS A 25 1.23 -25.85 8.99
C LYS A 25 0.93 -25.32 7.58
N GLN A 26 1.23 -26.10 6.56
CA GLN A 26 1.00 -25.71 5.16
C GLN A 26 -0.50 -25.67 4.82
N GLU A 27 -1.28 -26.63 5.30
CA GLU A 27 -2.74 -26.64 5.10
C GLU A 27 -3.43 -25.46 5.81
N VAL A 28 -3.03 -25.15 7.05
CA VAL A 28 -3.58 -24.00 7.79
C VAL A 28 -3.25 -22.68 7.08
N ALA A 29 -2.02 -22.52 6.59
CA ALA A 29 -1.64 -21.34 5.82
C ALA A 29 -2.45 -21.19 4.52
N ALA A 30 -2.73 -22.30 3.82
CA ALA A 30 -3.57 -22.30 2.62
C ALA A 30 -5.02 -21.90 2.93
N GLN A 31 -5.60 -22.42 4.01
CA GLN A 31 -6.96 -22.06 4.45
C GLN A 31 -7.07 -20.58 4.84
N ILE A 32 -6.09 -20.04 5.57
CA ILE A 32 -6.06 -18.61 5.92
C ILE A 32 -5.95 -17.75 4.65
N THR A 33 -5.12 -18.17 3.69
CA THR A 33 -4.97 -17.45 2.42
C THR A 33 -6.28 -17.42 1.62
N ASP A 34 -6.99 -18.55 1.53
CA ASP A 34 -8.30 -18.64 0.89
C ASP A 34 -9.37 -17.79 1.62
N MET A 35 -9.36 -17.77 2.96
CA MET A 35 -10.22 -16.88 3.74
C MET A 35 -9.90 -15.40 3.46
N LEU A 36 -8.62 -15.02 3.44
CA LEU A 36 -8.21 -13.65 3.13
C LEU A 36 -8.62 -13.25 1.71
N GLU A 37 -8.54 -14.17 0.74
CA GLU A 37 -8.97 -13.93 -0.64
C GLU A 37 -10.49 -13.76 -0.74
N LYS A 38 -11.28 -14.54 0.02
CA LYS A 38 -12.74 -14.39 0.11
C LYS A 38 -13.16 -13.08 0.78
N LEU A 39 -12.36 -12.58 1.73
CA LEU A 39 -12.59 -11.32 2.41
C LEU A 39 -12.20 -10.10 1.58
N LYS A 40 -11.41 -10.27 0.52
CA LYS A 40 -11.12 -9.16 -0.39
C LYS A 40 -12.42 -8.71 -1.06
N PRO A 41 -12.84 -7.45 -0.88
CA PRO A 41 -13.96 -6.91 -1.65
C PRO A 41 -13.58 -7.00 -3.13
N LYS A 42 -14.30 -7.83 -3.89
CA LYS A 42 -14.10 -7.87 -5.34
C LYS A 42 -14.36 -6.47 -5.88
N PRO A 43 -13.47 -5.92 -6.71
CA PRO A 43 -13.67 -4.59 -7.26
C PRO A 43 -15.03 -4.57 -7.96
N LYS A 44 -15.91 -3.67 -7.51
CA LYS A 44 -17.25 -3.54 -8.10
C LYS A 44 -17.07 -3.18 -9.57
N ILE A 45 -17.51 -4.06 -10.45
CA ILE A 45 -17.44 -3.84 -11.89
C ILE A 45 -18.47 -2.76 -12.24
N GLY A 46 -17.99 -1.57 -12.55
CA GLY A 46 -18.81 -0.43 -12.95
C GLY A 46 -18.80 0.72 -11.95
N LEU A 47 -19.69 1.68 -12.18
CA LEU A 47 -19.89 2.87 -11.36
C LEU A 47 -21.22 2.71 -10.62
N THR A 48 -21.23 3.02 -9.33
CA THR A 48 -22.49 3.21 -8.61
C THR A 48 -23.33 4.31 -9.26
N ASN A 49 -24.65 4.28 -9.07
CA ASN A 49 -25.54 5.30 -9.63
C ASN A 49 -25.18 6.70 -9.12
N ALA A 50 -24.75 6.82 -7.86
CA ALA A 50 -24.24 8.07 -7.30
C ALA A 50 -22.97 8.56 -8.04
N ALA A 51 -21.98 7.68 -8.25
CA ALA A 51 -20.77 8.05 -8.99
C ALA A 51 -21.08 8.45 -10.45
N LYS A 52 -22.09 7.85 -11.08
CA LYS A 52 -22.55 8.25 -12.43
C LYS A 52 -23.17 9.65 -12.40
N GLN A 53 -24.06 9.92 -11.45
CA GLN A 53 -24.69 11.23 -11.31
C GLN A 53 -23.64 12.34 -11.11
N PHE A 54 -22.71 12.18 -10.15
CA PHE A 54 -21.65 13.16 -9.91
C PHE A 54 -20.71 13.31 -11.11
N LYS A 55 -20.51 12.24 -11.88
CA LYS A 55 -19.75 12.31 -13.13
C LYS A 55 -20.47 13.14 -14.20
N ASP A 56 -21.79 13.00 -14.32
CA ASP A 56 -22.59 13.76 -15.28
C ASP A 56 -22.70 15.24 -14.86
N GLU A 57 -22.75 15.52 -13.56
CA GLU A 57 -22.69 16.89 -13.00
C GLU A 57 -21.33 17.54 -13.26
N LEU A 58 -20.23 16.83 -12.95
CA LEU A 58 -18.88 17.30 -13.25
C LEU A 58 -18.62 17.48 -14.76
N ALA A 59 -19.32 16.74 -15.63
CA ALA A 59 -19.23 16.94 -17.07
C ALA A 59 -19.84 18.27 -17.52
N LYS A 60 -20.84 18.79 -16.80
CA LYS A 60 -21.46 20.11 -17.07
C LYS A 60 -20.56 21.25 -16.61
N ASP A 61 -19.90 21.09 -15.47
CA ASP A 61 -18.92 22.05 -14.94
C ASP A 61 -17.65 21.34 -14.45
N PRO A 62 -16.64 21.13 -15.32
CA PRO A 62 -15.43 20.39 -14.99
C PRO A 62 -14.53 21.04 -13.93
N PHE A 63 -14.76 22.31 -13.60
CA PHE A 63 -13.94 23.09 -12.68
C PHE A 63 -14.64 23.36 -11.35
N ASN A 64 -15.87 22.89 -11.16
CA ASN A 64 -16.56 23.00 -9.88
C ASN A 64 -15.87 22.14 -8.81
N LEU A 65 -15.37 22.77 -7.74
CA LEU A 65 -14.62 22.06 -6.71
C LEU A 65 -15.47 21.06 -5.92
N GLN A 66 -16.74 21.40 -5.70
CA GLN A 66 -17.69 20.55 -4.99
C GLN A 66 -17.98 19.28 -5.80
N HIS A 67 -18.25 19.40 -7.10
CA HIS A 67 -18.45 18.23 -7.97
C HIS A 67 -17.20 17.34 -8.08
N ILE A 68 -16.00 17.92 -8.08
CA ILE A 68 -14.74 17.15 -8.01
C ILE A 68 -14.68 16.37 -6.70
N PHE A 69 -15.05 17.01 -5.59
CA PHE A 69 -15.01 16.41 -4.28
C PHE A 69 -16.02 15.26 -4.13
N ASP A 70 -17.28 15.50 -4.50
CA ASP A 70 -18.35 14.51 -4.40
C ASP A 70 -18.09 13.28 -5.27
N LEU A 71 -17.59 13.48 -6.49
CA LEU A 71 -17.16 12.38 -7.35
C LEU A 71 -15.95 11.63 -6.75
N GLY A 72 -15.01 12.36 -6.14
CA GLY A 72 -13.87 11.80 -5.41
C GLY A 72 -14.30 10.90 -4.27
N LYS A 73 -15.23 11.36 -3.41
CA LYS A 73 -15.83 10.59 -2.32
C LYS A 73 -16.54 9.34 -2.82
N ALA A 74 -17.33 9.46 -3.89
CA ALA A 74 -18.00 8.32 -4.50
C ALA A 74 -17.01 7.27 -5.02
N TYR A 75 -15.91 7.67 -5.67
CA TYR A 75 -14.85 6.75 -6.07
C TYR A 75 -14.12 6.12 -4.88
N GLY A 76 -13.90 6.86 -3.80
CA GLY A 76 -13.32 6.33 -2.56
C GLY A 76 -14.21 5.26 -1.92
N ALA A 77 -15.51 5.52 -1.83
CA ALA A 77 -16.50 4.56 -1.32
C ALA A 77 -16.57 3.27 -2.16
N ASP A 78 -16.36 3.38 -3.48
CA ASP A 78 -16.26 2.25 -4.39
C ASP A 78 -14.85 1.63 -4.47
N GLN A 79 -13.92 2.08 -3.62
CA GLN A 79 -12.52 1.63 -3.57
C GLN A 79 -11.76 1.79 -4.90
N GLN A 80 -12.22 2.71 -5.76
CA GLN A 80 -11.58 3.06 -7.03
C GLN A 80 -10.52 4.14 -6.80
N TRP A 81 -9.52 3.83 -5.96
CA TRP A 81 -8.54 4.80 -5.45
C TRP A 81 -7.76 5.53 -6.54
N ASP A 82 -7.45 4.89 -7.67
CA ASP A 82 -6.79 5.54 -8.80
C ASP A 82 -7.66 6.64 -9.42
N LYS A 83 -8.94 6.36 -9.67
CA LYS A 83 -9.88 7.36 -10.20
C LYS A 83 -10.14 8.46 -9.17
N CYS A 84 -10.28 8.09 -7.89
CA CYS A 84 -10.41 9.03 -6.78
C CYS A 84 -9.25 10.03 -6.77
N ALA A 85 -8.01 9.54 -6.73
CA ALA A 85 -6.82 10.41 -6.73
C ALA A 85 -6.74 11.26 -8.01
N ASN A 86 -7.00 10.68 -9.18
CA ASN A 86 -6.92 11.40 -10.46
C ASN A 86 -7.95 12.53 -10.59
N VAL A 87 -9.16 12.35 -10.04
CA VAL A 87 -10.17 13.42 -10.07
C VAL A 87 -9.85 14.50 -9.05
N MET A 88 -9.50 14.12 -7.82
CA MET A 88 -9.23 15.07 -6.73
C MET A 88 -7.95 15.88 -6.97
N LEU A 89 -6.95 15.33 -7.65
CA LEU A 89 -5.75 16.07 -8.05
C LEU A 89 -6.06 17.31 -8.90
N ARG A 90 -7.17 17.34 -9.65
CA ARG A 90 -7.59 18.50 -10.45
C ARG A 90 -7.95 19.70 -9.57
N GLY A 91 -8.49 19.42 -8.37
CA GLY A 91 -8.88 20.44 -7.38
C GLY A 91 -7.81 20.73 -6.33
N PHE A 92 -6.72 19.96 -6.23
CA PHE A 92 -5.77 20.05 -5.13
C PHE A 92 -5.18 21.46 -4.93
N LYS A 93 -4.71 22.12 -6.01
CA LYS A 93 -4.16 23.48 -5.92
C LYS A 93 -5.20 24.55 -5.58
N ARG A 94 -6.47 24.21 -5.72
CA ARG A 94 -7.63 25.07 -5.49
C ARG A 94 -8.39 24.69 -4.21
N ALA A 95 -7.90 23.73 -3.42
CA ALA A 95 -8.53 23.31 -2.17
C ALA A 95 -8.69 24.49 -1.17
N GLY A 96 -7.85 25.52 -1.28
CA GLY A 96 -7.98 26.76 -0.51
C GLY A 96 -9.20 27.62 -0.87
N GLU A 97 -9.83 27.40 -2.03
CA GLU A 97 -11.03 28.11 -2.50
C GLU A 97 -12.32 27.62 -1.83
N MET A 98 -12.30 26.46 -1.15
CA MET A 98 -13.47 25.95 -0.44
C MET A 98 -13.79 26.87 0.75
N GLU A 99 -15.05 27.31 0.84
CA GLU A 99 -15.51 28.25 1.86
C GLU A 99 -15.41 27.66 3.27
N HIS A 100 -15.83 26.39 3.42
CA HIS A 100 -15.86 25.70 4.69
C HIS A 100 -14.51 25.00 4.98
N PRO A 101 -13.86 25.29 6.12
CA PRO A 101 -12.61 24.63 6.51
C PRO A 101 -12.72 23.11 6.66
N GLU A 102 -13.90 22.63 7.07
CA GLU A 102 -14.21 21.20 7.25
C GLU A 102 -14.21 20.46 5.90
N ASP A 103 -14.89 21.01 4.89
CA ASP A 103 -14.91 20.43 3.55
C ASP A 103 -13.50 20.38 2.94
N ARG A 104 -12.70 21.43 3.16
CA ARG A 104 -11.29 21.47 2.75
C ARG A 104 -10.46 20.39 3.44
N PHE A 105 -10.67 20.19 4.75
CA PHE A 105 -9.99 19.16 5.51
C PHE A 105 -10.36 17.77 4.96
N GLU A 106 -11.66 17.47 4.83
CA GLU A 106 -12.15 16.20 4.31
C GLU A 106 -11.63 15.94 2.88
N PHE A 107 -11.65 16.96 2.01
CA PHE A 107 -11.09 16.88 0.65
C PHE A 107 -9.62 16.42 0.67
N LEU A 108 -8.78 17.07 1.48
CA LEU A 108 -7.36 16.76 1.54
C LEU A 108 -7.10 15.40 2.18
N VAL A 109 -7.88 15.01 3.20
CA VAL A 109 -7.78 13.68 3.83
C VAL A 109 -8.11 12.57 2.83
N VAL A 110 -9.21 12.70 2.09
CA VAL A 110 -9.61 11.70 1.08
C VAL A 110 -8.56 11.61 -0.03
N LEU A 111 -8.05 12.76 -0.52
CA LEU A 111 -6.97 12.77 -1.52
C LEU A 111 -5.68 12.13 -0.98
N CYS A 112 -5.32 12.38 0.28
CA CYS A 112 -4.15 11.79 0.91
C CYS A 112 -4.30 10.27 1.03
N GLN A 113 -5.46 9.80 1.51
CA GLN A 113 -5.80 8.38 1.61
C GLN A 113 -5.79 7.69 0.24
N ALA A 114 -6.37 8.32 -0.79
CA ALA A 114 -6.35 7.80 -2.14
C ALA A 114 -4.91 7.68 -2.67
N SER A 115 -4.09 8.71 -2.46
CA SER A 115 -2.66 8.74 -2.82
C SER A 115 -1.86 7.64 -2.13
N LEU A 116 -2.16 7.38 -0.86
CA LEU A 116 -1.53 6.33 -0.07
C LEU A 116 -1.90 4.93 -0.59
N ASN A 117 -3.18 4.68 -0.89
CA ASN A 117 -3.68 3.41 -1.43
C ASN A 117 -3.08 3.08 -2.80
N ILE A 118 -2.83 4.10 -3.65
CA ILE A 118 -2.14 3.91 -4.94
C ILE A 118 -0.61 4.00 -4.83
N ARG A 119 -0.06 3.96 -3.61
CA ARG A 119 1.38 3.97 -3.30
C ARG A 119 2.16 5.18 -3.83
N LYS A 120 1.48 6.31 -4.11
CA LYS A 120 2.12 7.59 -4.44
C LYS A 120 2.53 8.31 -3.15
N TYR A 121 3.45 7.72 -2.39
CA TYR A 121 3.80 8.17 -1.03
C TYR A 121 4.29 9.62 -0.95
N ARG A 122 5.07 10.09 -1.94
CA ARG A 122 5.52 11.49 -2.00
C ARG A 122 4.35 12.46 -2.20
N GLN A 123 3.39 12.10 -3.05
CA GLN A 123 2.17 12.89 -3.26
C GLN A 123 1.35 12.91 -1.96
N ALA A 124 1.18 11.76 -1.30
CA ALA A 124 0.48 11.69 -0.02
C ALA A 124 1.13 12.59 1.05
N LEU A 125 2.47 12.65 1.11
CA LEU A 125 3.21 13.55 2.00
C LEU A 125 2.99 15.03 1.66
N THR A 126 3.02 15.40 0.39
CA THR A 126 2.73 16.78 -0.04
C THR A 126 1.32 17.19 0.39
N VAL A 127 0.32 16.34 0.13
CA VAL A 127 -1.07 16.61 0.54
C VAL A 127 -1.18 16.69 2.06
N MET A 128 -0.52 15.78 2.79
CA MET A 128 -0.53 15.76 4.26
C MET A 128 0.02 17.03 4.88
N ASN A 129 1.07 17.61 4.29
CA ASN A 129 1.64 18.87 4.79
C ASN A 129 0.75 20.09 4.53
N ASP A 130 -0.19 20.02 3.58
CA ASP A 130 -1.16 21.08 3.29
C ASP A 130 -2.42 20.99 4.17
N ILE A 131 -2.61 19.89 4.91
CA ILE A 131 -3.75 19.70 5.81
C ILE A 131 -3.58 20.57 7.06
N LYS A 132 -4.57 21.44 7.31
CA LYS A 132 -4.71 22.17 8.58
C LYS A 132 -5.58 21.34 9.52
N GLU A 133 -5.06 21.04 10.71
CA GLU A 133 -5.76 20.26 11.72
C GLU A 133 -6.95 21.08 12.28
N PRO A 134 -8.20 20.60 12.19
CA PRO A 134 -9.34 21.25 12.82
C PRO A 134 -9.30 21.06 14.35
N GLU A 135 -9.91 21.99 15.08
CA GLU A 135 -9.91 21.98 16.56
C GLU A 135 -10.71 20.79 17.11
N GLU A 136 -11.85 20.49 16.48
CA GLU A 136 -12.72 19.37 16.85
C GLU A 136 -12.66 18.31 15.76
N LEU A 137 -12.06 17.17 16.11
CA LEU A 137 -11.92 16.02 15.22
C LEU A 137 -12.62 14.85 15.89
N GLU A 138 -13.82 14.52 15.41
CA GLU A 138 -14.55 13.32 15.86
C GLU A 138 -13.67 12.06 15.76
N SER A 139 -12.80 12.02 14.76
CA SER A 139 -11.86 10.91 14.51
C SER A 139 -10.40 11.34 14.52
N LYS A 140 -9.95 12.01 15.59
CA LYS A 140 -8.55 12.41 15.75
C LYS A 140 -7.57 11.24 15.58
N SER A 141 -7.90 10.07 16.14
CA SER A 141 -7.05 8.87 16.03
C SER A 141 -6.96 8.31 14.61
N GLY A 142 -8.03 8.39 13.82
CA GLY A 142 -8.01 8.01 12.41
C GLY A 142 -7.07 8.89 11.58
N PHE A 143 -7.12 10.21 11.81
CA PHE A 143 -6.23 11.15 11.13
C PHE A 143 -4.75 10.95 11.53
N GLU A 144 -4.47 10.74 12.81
CA GLU A 144 -3.10 10.50 13.30
C GLU A 144 -2.56 9.14 12.81
N SER A 145 -3.41 8.12 12.66
CA SER A 145 -3.04 6.86 11.98
C SER A 145 -2.64 7.09 10.52
N LEU A 146 -3.40 7.91 9.78
CA LEU A 146 -3.05 8.28 8.40
C LEU A 146 -1.71 9.03 8.34
N ARG A 147 -1.46 9.97 9.26
CA ARG A 147 -0.18 10.68 9.39
C ARG A 147 0.98 9.73 9.64
N CYS A 148 0.81 8.80 10.57
CA CYS A 148 1.81 7.76 10.85
C CYS A 148 2.19 7.01 9.57
N GLN A 149 1.20 6.52 8.82
CA GLN A 149 1.44 5.78 7.59
C GLN A 149 2.21 6.63 6.56
N VAL A 150 1.74 7.85 6.30
CA VAL A 150 2.36 8.75 5.31
C VAL A 150 3.81 9.08 5.68
N TYR A 151 4.10 9.45 6.92
CA TYR A 151 5.46 9.77 7.34
C TYR A 151 6.38 8.54 7.31
N CYS A 152 5.93 7.40 7.83
CA CYS A 152 6.71 6.16 7.82
C CYS A 152 7.03 5.67 6.40
N PHE A 153 6.07 5.72 5.46
CA PHE A 153 6.32 5.32 4.08
C PHE A 153 7.34 6.21 3.34
N ASN A 154 7.51 7.46 3.80
CA ASN A 154 8.47 8.43 3.27
C ASN A 154 9.79 8.50 4.08
N GLY A 155 9.97 7.65 5.09
CA GLY A 155 11.20 7.61 5.91
C GLY A 155 11.29 8.67 7.00
N GLU A 156 10.22 9.42 7.28
CA GLU A 156 10.17 10.41 8.36
C GLU A 156 9.80 9.76 9.71
N LEU A 157 10.66 8.84 10.18
CA LEU A 157 10.38 7.97 11.34
C LEU A 157 9.95 8.75 12.59
N ALA A 158 10.65 9.83 12.95
CA ALA A 158 10.36 10.60 14.17
C ALA A 158 8.95 11.20 14.15
N LYS A 159 8.52 11.76 13.02
CA LYS A 159 7.15 12.31 12.86
C LYS A 159 6.11 11.20 12.83
N GLY A 160 6.42 10.09 12.15
CA GLY A 160 5.55 8.91 12.11
C GLY A 160 5.29 8.30 13.48
N MET A 161 6.33 8.19 14.33
CA MET A 161 6.19 7.69 15.70
C MET A 161 5.42 8.64 16.60
N LYS A 162 5.64 9.96 16.46
CA LYS A 162 4.85 10.96 17.19
C LYS A 162 3.36 10.84 16.85
N ALA A 163 3.04 10.75 15.55
CA ALA A 163 1.66 10.55 15.09
C ALA A 163 1.07 9.22 15.58
N PHE A 164 1.84 8.12 15.55
CA PHE A 164 1.39 6.83 16.08
C PHE A 164 1.03 6.92 17.57
N ASN A 165 1.91 7.51 18.39
CA ASN A 165 1.66 7.66 19.82
C ASN A 165 0.42 8.53 20.09
N ASN A 166 0.25 9.63 19.33
CA ASN A 166 -0.95 10.45 19.40
C ASN A 166 -2.21 9.66 19.03
N ALA A 167 -2.13 8.77 18.03
CA ALA A 167 -3.26 7.97 17.57
C ALA A 167 -3.75 6.97 18.62
N ILE A 168 -2.84 6.38 19.42
CA ILE A 168 -3.19 5.37 20.43
C ILE A 168 -3.40 5.96 21.83
N CYS A 169 -3.01 7.22 22.06
CA CYS A 169 -3.07 7.84 23.38
C CYS A 169 -4.52 8.02 23.84
N GLY A 170 -4.89 7.37 24.95
CA GLY A 170 -6.24 7.42 25.51
C GLY A 170 -7.24 6.48 24.86
N GLU A 171 -6.82 5.70 23.86
CA GLU A 171 -7.66 4.68 23.23
C GLU A 171 -7.63 3.37 24.01
N GLU A 172 -8.72 2.61 23.91
CA GLU A 172 -8.79 1.26 24.47
C GLU A 172 -7.86 0.30 23.73
N PHE A 173 -7.44 -0.78 24.40
CA PHE A 173 -6.49 -1.75 23.86
C PHE A 173 -6.91 -2.27 22.47
N ASP A 174 -8.15 -2.72 22.32
CA ASP A 174 -8.64 -3.29 21.05
C ASP A 174 -8.58 -2.25 19.91
N LYS A 175 -8.89 -0.98 20.19
CA LYS A 175 -8.80 0.11 19.20
C LYS A 175 -7.35 0.48 18.88
N ALA A 176 -6.46 0.52 19.89
CA ALA A 176 -5.03 0.75 19.69
C ALA A 176 -4.39 -0.36 18.82
N VAL A 177 -4.75 -1.62 19.07
CA VAL A 177 -4.31 -2.76 18.24
C VAL A 177 -4.83 -2.66 16.82
N ALA A 178 -6.09 -2.25 16.61
CA ALA A 178 -6.64 -2.04 15.27
C ALA A 178 -5.91 -0.93 14.50
N LEU A 179 -5.61 0.20 15.17
CA LEU A 179 -4.83 1.30 14.58
C LEU A 179 -3.41 0.85 14.21
N TRP A 180 -2.76 0.07 15.08
CA TRP A 180 -1.44 -0.51 14.82
C TRP A 180 -1.43 -1.50 13.66
N ALA A 181 -2.43 -2.39 13.60
CA ALA A 181 -2.62 -3.31 12.48
C ALA A 181 -2.80 -2.54 11.15
N GLY A 182 -3.55 -1.42 11.17
CA GLY A 182 -3.70 -0.51 10.04
C GLY A 182 -2.38 0.13 9.58
N CYS A 183 -1.50 0.47 10.52
CA CYS A 183 -0.19 1.07 10.25
C CYS A 183 0.94 0.05 9.96
N SER A 184 0.67 -1.25 10.06
CA SER A 184 1.69 -2.31 10.05
C SER A 184 2.70 -2.24 8.89
N ALA A 185 2.21 -2.17 7.65
CA ALA A 185 3.05 -2.08 6.46
C ALA A 185 3.97 -0.85 6.48
N ALA A 186 3.46 0.30 6.96
CA ALA A 186 4.24 1.53 7.05
C ALA A 186 5.31 1.44 8.14
N LEU A 187 4.93 0.92 9.32
CA LEU A 187 5.82 0.77 10.47
C LEU A 187 6.95 -0.23 10.18
N LYS A 188 6.67 -1.35 9.52
CA LYS A 188 7.70 -2.31 9.10
C LYS A 188 8.66 -1.69 8.10
N LYS A 189 8.16 -0.97 7.09
CA LYS A 189 9.01 -0.28 6.11
C LYS A 189 9.93 0.75 6.78
N ALA A 190 9.46 1.42 7.82
CA ALA A 190 10.24 2.40 8.58
C ALA A 190 11.15 1.79 9.67
N GLY A 191 11.11 0.47 9.89
CA GLY A 191 11.88 -0.19 10.96
C GLY A 191 11.34 0.05 12.37
N ALA A 192 10.09 0.48 12.51
CA ALA A 192 9.44 0.87 13.77
C ALA A 192 8.56 -0.23 14.40
N TRP A 193 8.45 -1.38 13.75
CA TRP A 193 7.51 -2.44 14.12
C TRP A 193 7.73 -2.97 15.55
N ALA A 194 8.97 -3.33 15.91
CA ALA A 194 9.29 -3.86 17.23
C ALA A 194 9.03 -2.84 18.36
N VAL A 195 9.34 -1.56 18.11
CA VAL A 195 9.15 -0.49 19.10
C VAL A 195 7.66 -0.25 19.37
N THR A 196 6.86 -0.16 18.31
CA THR A 196 5.41 0.02 18.43
C THR A 196 4.72 -1.19 19.06
N LYS A 197 5.19 -2.41 18.77
CA LYS A 197 4.74 -3.64 19.44
C LYS A 197 4.99 -3.58 20.94
N SER A 198 6.20 -3.24 21.37
CA SER A 198 6.54 -3.13 22.80
C SER A 198 5.68 -2.08 23.52
N THR A 199 5.30 -1.02 22.81
CA THR A 199 4.36 0.00 23.35
C THR A 199 2.97 -0.59 23.59
N LEU A 200 2.46 -1.42 22.68
CA LEU A 200 1.18 -2.11 22.86
C LEU A 200 1.23 -3.23 23.91
N GLU A 201 2.35 -3.94 24.04
CA GLU A 201 2.56 -4.91 25.11
C GLU A 201 2.47 -4.25 26.49
N GLY A 202 2.93 -3.00 26.62
CA GLY A 202 2.76 -2.20 27.83
C GLY A 202 1.31 -1.76 28.10
N LEU A 203 0.46 -1.72 27.07
CA LEU A 203 -0.98 -1.45 27.21
C LEU A 203 -1.79 -2.70 27.56
N ALA A 204 -1.31 -3.89 27.19
CA ALA A 204 -1.97 -5.16 27.49
C ALA A 204 -1.91 -5.46 28.99
N ARG A 205 -3.07 -5.55 29.64
CA ARG A 205 -3.21 -5.84 31.07
C ARG A 205 -3.39 -7.33 31.34
N THR A 206 -3.93 -8.06 30.37
CA THR A 206 -4.25 -9.48 30.50
C THR A 206 -3.43 -10.35 29.54
N ASP A 207 -3.22 -11.61 29.88
CA ASP A 207 -2.54 -12.55 28.97
C ASP A 207 -3.38 -12.85 27.73
N GLN A 208 -4.71 -12.71 27.82
CA GLN A 208 -5.60 -12.80 26.65
C GLN A 208 -5.32 -11.68 25.64
N GLU A 209 -5.14 -10.43 26.11
CA GLU A 209 -4.79 -9.29 25.26
C GLU A 209 -3.42 -9.48 24.59
N LYS A 210 -2.43 -10.01 25.31
CA LYS A 210 -1.13 -10.38 24.72
C LYS A 210 -1.28 -11.43 23.61
N GLY A 211 -2.08 -12.47 23.85
CA GLY A 211 -2.38 -13.48 22.83
C GLY A 211 -3.08 -12.90 21.60
N ARG A 212 -3.96 -11.90 21.76
CA ARG A 212 -4.58 -11.18 20.63
C ARG A 212 -3.55 -10.37 19.86
N LEU A 213 -2.62 -9.69 20.54
CA LEU A 213 -1.55 -8.93 19.90
C LEU A 213 -0.66 -9.82 19.02
N GLU A 214 -0.28 -10.99 19.53
CA GLU A 214 0.48 -11.99 18.76
C GLU A 214 -0.29 -12.52 17.55
N ALA A 215 -1.61 -12.72 17.67
CA ALA A 215 -2.44 -13.14 16.55
C ALA A 215 -2.50 -12.05 15.46
N VAL A 216 -2.63 -10.78 15.86
CA VAL A 216 -2.63 -9.63 14.94
C VAL A 216 -1.27 -9.47 14.25
N GLU A 217 -0.16 -9.70 14.96
CA GLU A 217 1.18 -9.70 14.36
C GLU A 217 1.29 -10.75 13.24
N LYS A 218 0.89 -11.99 13.52
CA LYS A 218 0.89 -13.07 12.52
C LYS A 218 0.01 -12.74 11.31
N LEU A 219 -1.17 -12.16 11.54
CA LEU A 219 -2.05 -11.71 10.47
C LEU A 219 -1.42 -10.60 9.64
N ALA A 220 -0.71 -9.65 10.26
CA ALA A 220 0.00 -8.60 9.55
C ALA A 220 1.14 -9.16 8.69
N ASP A 221 1.90 -10.13 9.21
CA ASP A 221 2.96 -10.82 8.45
C ASP A 221 2.40 -11.58 7.24
N LEU A 222 1.28 -12.29 7.41
CA LEU A 222 0.60 -12.98 6.31
C LEU A 222 0.10 -12.00 5.25
N LYS A 223 -0.52 -10.89 5.68
CA LYS A 223 -0.99 -9.83 4.78
C LYS A 223 0.17 -9.24 3.97
N ASP A 224 1.30 -8.95 4.59
CA ASP A 224 2.48 -8.40 3.91
C ASP A 224 3.09 -9.40 2.93
N ALA A 225 3.23 -10.67 3.34
CA ALA A 225 3.70 -11.74 2.46
C ALA A 225 2.81 -11.83 1.22
N TYR A 226 1.49 -11.81 1.40
CA TYR A 226 0.53 -11.83 0.32
C TYR A 226 0.64 -10.61 -0.61
N LEU A 227 0.70 -9.39 -0.06
CA LEU A 227 0.84 -8.16 -0.85
C LEU A 227 2.16 -8.14 -1.65
N SER A 228 3.24 -8.69 -1.09
CA SER A 228 4.54 -8.79 -1.77
C SER A 228 4.51 -9.73 -2.98
N VAL A 229 3.59 -10.70 -3.02
CA VAL A 229 3.38 -11.59 -4.17
C VAL A 229 2.63 -10.86 -5.29
N GLU A 230 1.59 -10.07 -4.96
CA GLU A 230 0.82 -9.28 -5.93
C GLU A 230 1.62 -8.15 -6.58
N GLU A 231 2.69 -7.66 -5.94
CA GLU A 231 3.51 -6.57 -6.47
C GLU A 231 4.49 -6.98 -7.57
N LYS A 232 5.02 -8.21 -7.52
CA LYS A 232 6.03 -8.69 -8.47
C LYS A 232 5.62 -8.75 -9.96
N PRO A 233 4.35 -9.03 -10.36
CA PRO A 233 4.02 -9.21 -11.77
C PRO A 233 4.04 -7.91 -12.60
N GLN A 234 3.68 -6.74 -12.04
CA GLN A 234 3.55 -5.54 -12.88
C GLN A 234 4.89 -4.91 -13.27
N ALA A 235 5.89 -4.90 -12.37
CA ALA A 235 7.18 -4.30 -12.65
C ALA A 235 7.92 -5.06 -13.77
N SER A 236 7.87 -6.40 -13.75
CA SER A 236 8.49 -7.23 -14.78
C SER A 236 7.82 -7.05 -16.14
N LEU A 237 6.48 -7.02 -16.20
CA LEU A 237 5.74 -6.79 -17.45
C LEU A 237 6.06 -5.42 -18.08
N ASN A 238 6.14 -4.36 -17.26
CA ASN A 238 6.52 -3.03 -17.75
C ASN A 238 7.96 -3.02 -18.27
N PHE A 239 8.89 -3.69 -17.60
CA PHE A 239 10.26 -3.84 -18.08
C PHE A 239 10.31 -4.57 -19.43
N TYR A 240 9.62 -5.72 -19.57
CA TYR A 240 9.54 -6.45 -20.84
C TYR A 240 8.90 -5.61 -21.95
N ARG A 241 7.83 -4.87 -21.66
CA ARG A 241 7.18 -3.97 -22.62
C ARG A 241 8.13 -2.86 -23.07
N MET A 242 8.86 -2.23 -22.15
CA MET A 242 9.84 -1.20 -22.47
C MET A 242 11.03 -1.77 -23.26
N ALA A 243 11.51 -2.96 -22.91
CA ALA A 243 12.56 -3.66 -23.65
C ALA A 243 12.12 -4.02 -25.08
N LEU A 244 10.87 -4.47 -25.27
CA LEU A 244 10.30 -4.73 -26.59
C LEU A 244 10.17 -3.46 -27.43
N ILE A 245 9.69 -2.36 -26.85
CA ILE A 245 9.60 -1.06 -27.53
C ILE A 245 11.01 -0.59 -27.94
N ALA A 246 11.98 -0.65 -27.03
CA ALA A 246 13.36 -0.28 -27.32
C ALA A 246 13.95 -1.16 -28.45
N GLY A 247 13.69 -2.48 -28.42
CA GLY A 247 14.08 -3.41 -29.47
C GLY A 247 13.48 -3.06 -30.84
N MET A 248 12.19 -2.71 -30.89
CA MET A 248 11.53 -2.27 -32.13
C MET A 248 12.12 -0.96 -32.67
N VAL A 249 12.46 -0.01 -31.80
CA VAL A 249 13.10 1.25 -32.21
C VAL A 249 14.48 0.97 -32.81
N VAL A 250 15.30 0.14 -32.16
CA VAL A 250 16.62 -0.24 -32.68
C VAL A 250 16.50 -0.96 -34.03
N LEU A 251 15.59 -1.93 -34.16
CA LEU A 251 15.34 -2.63 -35.41
C LEU A 251 14.91 -1.67 -36.53
N THR A 252 14.08 -0.67 -36.20
CA THR A 252 13.65 0.34 -37.17
C THR A 252 14.82 1.20 -37.65
N VAL A 253 15.70 1.63 -36.74
CA VAL A 253 16.91 2.40 -37.09
C VAL A 253 17.87 1.57 -37.96
N VAL A 254 18.09 0.30 -37.61
CA VAL A 254 18.91 -0.62 -38.40
C VAL A 254 18.31 -0.83 -39.80
N PHE A 255 16.99 -0.98 -39.89
CA PHE A 255 16.29 -1.12 -41.17
C PHE A 255 16.44 0.13 -42.05
N VAL A 256 16.26 1.33 -41.48
CA VAL A 256 16.48 2.60 -42.21
C VAL A 256 17.94 2.72 -42.68
N TYR A 257 18.90 2.34 -41.84
CA TYR A 257 20.32 2.34 -42.21
C TYR A 257 20.62 1.36 -43.36
N PHE A 258 19.99 0.18 -43.35
CA PHE A 258 20.15 -0.81 -44.41
C PHE A 258 19.56 -0.32 -45.74
N LEU A 259 18.39 0.33 -45.71
CA LEU A 259 17.79 0.97 -46.88
C LEU A 259 18.70 2.06 -47.45
N TRP A 260 19.31 2.87 -46.59
CA TRP A 260 20.27 3.90 -47.00
C TRP A 260 21.51 3.29 -47.69
N LEU A 261 22.05 2.19 -47.17
CA LEU A 261 23.17 1.48 -47.81
C LEU A 261 22.80 0.88 -49.17
N MET A 262 21.58 0.34 -49.31
CA MET A 262 21.09 -0.17 -50.59
C MET A 262 20.95 0.93 -51.63
N GLU A 263 20.43 2.10 -51.22
CA GLU A 263 20.33 3.27 -52.08
C GLU A 263 21.71 3.77 -52.52
N ALA A 264 22.67 3.88 -51.59
CA ALA A 264 24.03 4.33 -51.90
C ALA A 264 24.71 3.43 -52.94
N ARG A 265 24.61 2.10 -52.80
CA ARG A 265 25.15 1.14 -53.79
C ARG A 265 24.44 1.21 -55.13
N SER A 266 23.11 1.37 -55.12
CA SER A 266 22.32 1.53 -56.33
C SER A 266 22.78 2.76 -57.13
N LEU A 267 22.98 3.89 -56.46
CA LEU A 267 23.46 5.14 -57.06
C LEU A 267 24.88 5.02 -57.63
N GLU A 268 25.79 4.32 -56.95
CA GLU A 268 27.14 4.04 -57.48
C GLU A 268 27.09 3.20 -58.76
N SER A 269 26.28 2.13 -58.77
CA SER A 269 26.14 1.28 -59.95
C SER A 269 25.60 2.03 -61.17
N TRP A 270 24.80 3.07 -60.95
CA TRP A 270 24.23 3.91 -62.00
C TRP A 270 25.27 4.86 -62.60
N LYS A 271 26.20 5.39 -61.79
CA LYS A 271 27.30 6.24 -62.26
C LYS A 271 28.26 5.50 -63.18
N MET A 272 28.50 4.21 -62.95
CA MET A 272 29.42 3.39 -63.77
C MET A 272 28.86 3.02 -65.15
N ARG A 273 27.56 3.24 -65.40
CA ARG A 273 26.92 2.97 -66.70
C ARG A 273 26.81 4.20 -67.62
N LYS A 274 27.18 5.39 -67.13
CA LYS A 274 27.27 6.61 -67.94
C LYS A 274 28.69 6.81 -68.43
#